data_AF-A0AA47EQA1-F1
#
_entry.id   AF-A0AA47EQA1-F1
#
_cell.length_a   1.000
_cell.length_b   1.000
_cell.length_c   1.000
_cell.angle_alpha   90.00
_cell.angle_beta   90.00
_cell.angle_gamma   90.00
#
_symmetry.space_group_name_H-M   'P 1'
#
loop_
_entity.id
_entity.type
_entity.pdbx_description
1 polymer ?
#
loop_
_entity_poly.entity_id
_entity_poly.type
_entity_poly.pdbx_seq_one_letter_code
_entity_poly.pdbx_strand_id
1 'polypeptide(L)'
;MIKMDEMEKEFTLKSIRVSWFLTGIFLFGWGIKNYIYGLGNTLPMVLFTSQVTIALISKYIYTIKADDKESKNSLIKLIIIALLIILAGCLLYYFKIGF
;
A
#
# COMPACT_ATOMS: atom_id res chain seq x y z
N MET A 1 28.70 -5.67 16.42
CA MET A 1 27.28 -5.58 16.02
C MET A 1 26.50 -6.50 16.94
N ILE A 2 25.61 -5.96 17.79
CA ILE A 2 24.78 -6.77 18.69
C ILE A 2 23.80 -7.54 17.80
N LYS A 3 23.83 -8.87 17.88
CA LYS A 3 22.91 -9.73 17.14
C LYS A 3 21.56 -9.63 17.84
N MET A 4 20.62 -8.92 17.23
CA MET A 4 19.25 -8.80 17.75
C MET A 4 18.61 -10.19 17.77
N ASP A 5 17.83 -10.47 18.81
CA ASP A 5 17.16 -11.76 18.96
C ASP A 5 16.13 -11.96 17.83
N GLU A 6 15.96 -13.20 17.39
CA GLU A 6 15.08 -13.53 16.26
C GLU A 6 13.62 -13.16 16.58
N MET A 7 13.19 -13.37 17.82
CA MET A 7 11.85 -12.96 18.27
C MET A 7 11.66 -11.44 18.23
N GLU A 8 12.62 -10.66 18.72
CA GLU A 8 12.54 -9.19 18.71
C GLU A 8 12.48 -8.64 17.29
N LYS A 9 13.19 -9.28 16.35
CA LYS A 9 13.13 -8.96 14.93
C LYS A 9 11.74 -9.19 14.34
N GLU A 10 11.11 -10.33 14.64
CA GLU A 10 9.77 -10.63 14.15
C GLU A 10 8.73 -9.64 14.67
N PHE A 11 8.77 -9.33 15.97
CA PHE A 11 7.89 -8.31 16.56
C PHE A 11 8.07 -6.96 15.90
N THR A 12 9.32 -6.55 15.68
CA THR A 12 9.64 -5.28 15.02
C THR A 12 9.07 -5.24 13.60
N LEU A 13 9.27 -6.30 12.81
CA LEU A 13 8.75 -6.38 11.43
C LEU A 13 7.22 -6.36 11.39
N LYS A 14 6.56 -7.03 12.34
CA LYS A 14 5.10 -7.05 12.45
C LYS A 14 4.55 -5.66 12.81
N SER A 15 5.19 -4.98 13.76
CA SER A 15 4.83 -3.60 14.14
C SER A 15 5.03 -2.61 12.99
N ILE A 16 6.15 -2.71 12.26
CA ILE A 16 6.42 -1.89 11.07
C ILE A 16 5.33 -2.13 10.02
N ARG A 17 4.96 -3.39 9.76
CA ARG A 17 3.91 -3.74 8.79
C ARG A 17 2.56 -3.10 9.15
N VAL A 18 2.17 -3.14 10.41
CA VAL A 18 0.93 -2.51 10.90
C VAL A 18 1.01 -0.99 10.77
N SER A 19 2.15 -0.39 11.11
CA SER A 19 2.36 1.06 10.96
C SER A 19 2.21 1.50 9.50
N TRP A 20 2.84 0.80 8.55
CA TRP A 20 2.71 1.12 7.12
C TRP A 20 1.27 0.96 6.61
N PHE A 21 0.55 -0.05 7.10
CA PHE A 21 -0.84 -0.26 6.74
C PHE A 21 -1.73 0.92 7.21
N LEU A 22 -1.56 1.36 8.47
CA LEU A 22 -2.24 2.54 9.01
C LEU A 22 -1.90 3.80 8.20
N THR A 23 -0.62 4.04 7.91
CA THR A 23 -0.19 5.17 7.08
C THR A 23 -0.88 5.16 5.72
N GLY A 24 -0.95 3.99 5.06
CA GLY A 24 -1.63 3.82 3.79
C GLY A 24 -3.11 4.20 3.85
N ILE A 25 -3.84 3.76 4.89
CA ILE A 25 -5.27 4.10 5.08
C ILE A 25 -5.45 5.61 5.25
N PHE A 26 -4.62 6.25 6.09
CA PHE A 26 -4.73 7.70 6.32
C PHE A 26 -4.42 8.50 5.06
N LEU A 27 -3.37 8.14 4.31
CA LEU A 27 -3.03 8.80 3.06
C LEU A 27 -4.11 8.60 2.00
N PHE A 28 -4.72 7.42 1.94
CA PHE A 28 -5.83 7.14 1.05
C PHE A 28 -7.06 8.01 1.38
N GLY A 29 -7.47 8.04 2.64
CA GLY A 29 -8.59 8.87 3.11
C GLY A 29 -8.34 10.37 2.88
N TRP A 30 -7.12 10.85 3.14
CA TRP A 30 -6.75 12.24 2.88
C TRP A 30 -6.71 12.54 1.38
N GLY A 31 -6.19 11.63 0.56
CA GLY A 31 -6.24 11.73 -0.89
C GLY A 31 -7.67 11.89 -1.40
N ILE A 32 -8.61 11.07 -0.93
CA ILE A 32 -10.04 11.17 -1.25
C ILE A 32 -10.61 12.52 -0.82
N LYS A 33 -10.34 12.95 0.42
CA LYS A 33 -10.81 14.25 0.93
C LYS A 33 -10.36 15.38 -0.01
N ASN A 34 -9.07 15.47 -0.30
CA ASN A 34 -8.51 16.51 -1.16
C ASN A 34 -9.11 16.48 -2.56
N TYR A 35 -9.34 15.28 -3.07
CA TYR A 35 -9.98 15.07 -4.36
C TYR A 35 -11.42 15.59 -4.41
N ILE A 36 -12.20 15.36 -3.35
CA ILE A 36 -13.56 15.92 -3.21
C ILE A 36 -13.53 17.45 -3.21
N TYR A 37 -12.59 18.07 -2.49
CA TYR A 37 -12.42 19.52 -2.48
C TYR A 37 -11.82 20.12 -3.77
N GLY A 38 -11.55 19.30 -4.79
CA GLY A 38 -11.09 19.78 -6.10
C GLY A 38 -9.63 20.24 -6.11
N LEU A 39 -8.84 19.86 -5.10
CA LEU A 39 -7.42 20.22 -5.00
C LEU A 39 -6.50 19.47 -5.99
N GLY A 40 -7.08 18.67 -6.88
CA GLY A 40 -6.34 17.91 -7.91
C GLY A 40 -5.43 16.83 -7.32
N ASN A 41 -4.30 16.61 -7.97
CA ASN A 41 -3.31 15.61 -7.54
C ASN A 41 -2.52 16.16 -6.35
N THR A 42 -2.79 15.65 -5.15
CA THR A 42 -2.25 16.21 -3.91
C THR A 42 -1.10 15.38 -3.34
N LEU A 43 -0.25 16.00 -2.53
CA LEU A 43 0.86 15.33 -1.83
C LEU A 43 0.46 13.98 -1.18
N PRO A 44 -0.69 13.85 -0.50
CA PRO A 44 -1.15 12.56 0.02
C PRO A 44 -1.34 11.47 -1.03
N MET A 45 -1.84 11.80 -2.22
CA MET A 45 -1.97 10.85 -3.33
C MET A 45 -0.60 10.40 -3.87
N VAL A 46 0.35 11.32 -3.98
CA VAL A 46 1.72 11.00 -4.42
C VAL A 46 2.42 10.09 -3.41
N LEU A 47 2.29 10.40 -2.11
CA LEU A 47 2.83 9.56 -1.04
C LEU A 47 2.16 8.19 -1.01
N PHE A 48 0.84 8.11 -1.16
CA PHE A 48 0.13 6.85 -1.21
C PHE A 48 0.57 5.98 -2.39
N THR A 49 0.59 6.54 -3.59
CA THR A 49 0.95 5.81 -4.82
C THR A 49 2.40 5.35 -4.82
N SER A 50 3.34 6.20 -4.37
CA SER A 50 4.75 5.82 -4.21
C SER A 50 4.93 4.68 -3.21
N GLN A 51 4.25 4.70 -2.06
CA GLN A 51 4.30 3.62 -1.07
C GLN A 51 3.83 2.29 -1.64
N VAL A 52 2.69 2.27 -2.31
CA VAL A 52 2.15 1.07 -2.97
C VAL A 52 3.11 0.56 -4.05
N THR A 53 3.68 1.48 -4.84
CA THR A 53 4.63 1.14 -5.91
C THR A 53 5.91 0.52 -5.35
N ILE A 54 6.51 1.13 -4.32
CA ILE A 54 7.71 0.59 -3.66
C ILE A 54 7.39 -0.79 -3.07
N ALA A 55 6.24 -0.95 -2.39
CA ALA A 55 5.84 -2.24 -1.83
C ALA A 55 5.71 -3.34 -2.90
N LEU A 56 5.13 -3.02 -4.06
CA LEU A 56 5.02 -3.95 -5.18
C LEU A 56 6.39 -4.29 -5.79
N ILE A 57 7.25 -3.28 -6.05
CA ILE A 57 8.58 -3.49 -6.61
C ILE A 57 9.44 -4.32 -5.67
N SER A 58 9.51 -3.96 -4.39
CA SER A 58 10.28 -4.71 -3.39
C SER A 58 9.83 -6.16 -3.38
N LYS A 59 8.51 -6.40 -3.30
CA LYS A 59 7.97 -7.75 -3.24
C LYS A 59 8.22 -8.53 -4.55
N TYR A 60 8.13 -7.87 -5.70
CA TYR A 60 8.44 -8.47 -6.99
C TYR A 60 9.90 -8.96 -7.08
N ILE A 61 10.84 -8.11 -6.64
CA ILE A 61 12.26 -8.46 -6.57
C ILE A 61 12.47 -9.67 -5.64
N TYR A 62 11.85 -9.67 -4.46
CA TYR A 62 11.96 -10.80 -3.53
C TYR A 62 11.36 -12.09 -4.11
N THR A 63 10.24 -12.01 -4.82
CA THR A 63 9.62 -13.20 -5.42
C THR A 63 10.43 -13.75 -6.59
N ILE A 64 11.01 -12.91 -7.44
CA ILE A 64 11.94 -13.39 -8.49
C ILE A 64 13.11 -14.11 -7.84
N LYS A 65 13.68 -13.54 -6.78
CA LYS A 65 14.86 -14.11 -6.11
C LYS A 65 14.56 -15.43 -5.40
N ALA A 66 13.35 -15.59 -4.87
CA ALA A 66 12.96 -16.77 -4.09
C ALA A 66 12.39 -17.92 -4.95
N ASP A 67 11.96 -17.66 -6.19
CA ASP A 67 11.18 -18.56 -7.09
C ASP A 67 10.08 -19.40 -6.40
N ASP A 68 9.60 -18.92 -5.25
CA ASP A 68 8.68 -19.64 -4.40
C ASP A 68 7.22 -19.36 -4.82
N LYS A 69 6.43 -20.43 -4.94
CA LYS A 69 4.99 -20.36 -5.24
C LYS A 69 4.23 -19.58 -4.15
N GLU A 70 4.64 -19.68 -2.89
CA GLU A 70 3.97 -18.95 -1.80
C GLU A 70 4.19 -17.43 -1.95
N SER A 71 5.41 -17.03 -2.30
CA SER A 71 5.77 -15.65 -2.58
C SER A 71 4.98 -15.08 -3.76
N LYS A 72 4.80 -15.87 -4.84
CA LYS A 72 3.95 -15.53 -5.98
C LYS A 72 2.48 -15.31 -5.57
N ASN A 73 1.93 -16.17 -4.73
CA ASN A 73 0.55 -16.02 -4.24
C ASN A 73 0.40 -14.75 -3.37
N SER A 74 1.40 -14.46 -2.55
CA SER A 74 1.43 -13.26 -1.73
C SER A 74 1.50 -11.98 -2.57
N LEU A 75 2.24 -11.97 -3.68
CA LEU A 75 2.24 -10.87 -4.65
C LEU A 75 0.87 -10.65 -5.27
N ILE A 76 0.23 -11.72 -5.75
CA ILE A 76 -1.09 -11.66 -6.37
C ILE A 76 -2.11 -11.04 -5.40
N LYS A 77 -2.11 -11.45 -4.13
CA LYS A 77 -2.95 -10.81 -3.09
C LYS A 77 -2.72 -9.30 -2.99
N LEU A 78 -1.47 -8.86 -3.06
CA LEU A 78 -1.12 -7.43 -2.97
C LEU A 78 -1.61 -6.66 -4.21
N ILE A 79 -1.49 -7.25 -5.40
CA ILE A 79 -2.01 -6.68 -6.66
C ILE A 79 -3.54 -6.57 -6.60
N ILE A 80 -4.23 -7.61 -6.11
CA ILE A 80 -5.69 -7.59 -5.95
C ILE A 80 -6.12 -6.47 -4.99
N ILE A 81 -5.42 -6.31 -3.86
CA ILE A 81 -5.68 -5.22 -2.91
C ILE A 81 -5.46 -3.86 -3.58
N ALA A 82 -4.37 -3.67 -4.32
CA ALA A 82 -4.11 -2.43 -5.03
C ALA A 82 -5.21 -2.12 -6.06
N LEU A 83 -5.68 -3.11 -6.82
CA LEU A 83 -6.79 -2.97 -7.76
C LEU A 83 -8.10 -2.60 -7.07
N LEU A 84 -8.42 -3.22 -5.92
CA LEU A 84 -9.60 -2.87 -5.12
C LEU A 84 -9.55 -1.42 -4.63
N ILE A 85 -8.38 -0.94 -4.23
CA ILE A 85 -8.19 0.45 -3.80
C ILE A 85 -8.40 1.42 -4.97
N ILE A 86 -7.88 1.09 -6.16
CA ILE A 86 -8.08 1.89 -7.38
C ILE A 86 -9.57 1.92 -7.74
N LEU A 87 -10.25 0.76 -7.74
CA LEU A 87 -11.69 0.65 -7.97
C LEU A 87 -12.51 1.48 -6.98
N ALA A 88 -12.17 1.43 -5.70
CA ALA A 88 -12.81 2.26 -4.68
C ALA A 88 -12.62 3.76 -4.95
N GLY A 89 -11.40 4.18 -5.34
CA GLY A 89 -11.13 5.55 -5.76
C GLY A 89 -11.93 5.98 -7.00
N CYS A 90 -12.03 5.11 -8.01
CA CYS A 90 -12.82 5.36 -9.21
C CYS A 90 -14.32 5.47 -8.91
N LEU A 91 -14.87 4.60 -8.07
CA LEU A 91 -16.26 4.67 -7.65
C LEU A 91 -16.57 5.99 -6.94
N LEU A 92 -15.71 6.40 -6.01
CA LEU A 92 -15.85 7.69 -5.32
C LEU A 92 -15.78 8.88 -6.29
N TYR A 93 -14.98 8.80 -7.35
CA TYR A 93 -14.98 9.80 -8.40
C TYR A 93 -16.29 9.85 -9.18
N TYR A 94 -16.81 8.70 -9.59
CA TYR A 94 -18.10 8.61 -10.29
C TYR A 94 -19.25 9.20 -9.47
N PHE A 95 -19.29 8.91 -8.15
CA PHE A 95 -20.29 9.49 -7.26
C PHE A 95 -20.17 11.01 -7.12
N LYS A 96 -18.96 11.58 -7.20
CA LYS A 96 -18.76 13.04 -7.17
C LYS A 96 -19.21 13.73 -8.47
N ILE A 97 -19.03 13.10 -9.63
CA ILE A 97 -19.43 13.65 -10.93
C ILE A 97 -20.93 13.49 -11.19
N GLY A 98 -21.54 12.44 -10.66
CA GLY A 98 -22.96 12.14 -10.87
C GLY A 98 -23.95 12.96 -10.03
N PHE A 99 -23.48 13.93 -9.25
CA PHE A 99 -24.27 14.83 -8.40
C PHE A 99 -23.89 16.28 -8.68
#